data_AF-A0A832H140-F1
#
_entry.id   AF-A0A832H140-F1
#
_cell.length_a   1.000
_cell.length_b   1.000
_cell.length_c   1.000
_cell.angle_alpha   90.00
_cell.angle_beta   90.00
_cell.angle_gamma   90.00
#
_symmetry.space_group_name_H-M   'P 1'
#
loop_
_entity.id
_entity.type
_entity.pdbx_description
1 polymer ?
#
loop_
_entity_poly.entity_id
_entity_poly.type
_entity_poly.pdbx_seq_one_letter_code
_entity_poly.pdbx_strand_id
1 'polypeptide(L)'
;VLSWSMLEAMSAGCLVLGSSTAPVTEVIQEGVNGLLVDFFSPTAIADRVDEIFAHPSRMADLRAAAREIIQTRYDLAKLLPQHLHWIQDGSC
;
A
#
# COMPACT_ATOMS: atom_id res chain seq x y z
N VAL A 1 0.89 2.07 -12.40
CA VAL A 1 -0.56 1.82 -12.22
C VAL A 1 -0.76 1.36 -10.79
N LEU A 2 -1.75 1.90 -10.08
CA LEU A 2 -2.14 1.35 -8.79
C LEU A 2 -2.87 0.01 -9.02
N SER A 3 -2.23 -1.10 -8.66
CA SER A 3 -2.79 -2.43 -8.86
C SER A 3 -3.73 -2.82 -7.71
N TRP A 4 -4.80 -3.52 -8.02
CA TRP A 4 -5.76 -4.03 -7.04
C TRP A 4 -5.08 -5.07 -6.14
N SER A 5 -4.20 -5.87 -6.74
CA SER A 5 -3.35 -6.83 -6.03
C SER A 5 -2.45 -6.19 -4.97
N MET A 6 -2.08 -4.92 -5.14
CA MET A 6 -1.31 -4.19 -4.13
C MET A 6 -2.15 -3.95 -2.88
N LEU A 7 -3.38 -3.47 -3.05
CA LEU A 7 -4.30 -3.23 -1.93
C LEU A 7 -4.68 -4.54 -1.25
N GLU A 8 -4.93 -5.60 -2.02
CA GLU A 8 -5.21 -6.94 -1.49
C GLU A 8 -4.03 -7.48 -0.66
N ALA A 9 -2.80 -7.39 -1.18
CA ALA A 9 -1.61 -7.83 -0.46
C ALA A 9 -1.43 -7.06 0.86
N MET A 10 -1.55 -5.73 0.83
CA MET A 10 -1.48 -4.89 2.03
C MET A 10 -2.61 -5.23 3.01
N SER A 11 -3.84 -5.49 2.54
CA SER A 11 -4.98 -5.90 3.39
C SER A 11 -4.74 -7.23 4.10
N ALA A 12 -4.00 -8.15 3.45
CA ALA A 12 -3.60 -9.42 4.03
C ALA A 12 -2.45 -9.27 5.04
N GLY A 13 -1.92 -8.06 5.24
CA GLY A 13 -0.79 -7.78 6.11
C GLY A 13 0.56 -8.14 5.47
N CYS A 14 0.64 -8.19 4.15
CA CYS A 14 1.91 -8.36 3.45
C CYS A 14 2.66 -7.03 3.37
N LEU A 15 3.99 -7.13 3.44
CA LEU A 15 4.86 -6.01 3.11
C LEU A 15 4.87 -5.85 1.60
N VAL A 16 4.78 -4.61 1.12
CA VAL A 16 4.96 -4.27 -0.30
C VAL A 16 6.20 -3.40 -0.46
N LEU A 17 7.12 -3.86 -1.32
CA LEU A 17 8.17 -3.05 -1.94
C LEU A 17 7.64 -2.58 -3.30
N GLY A 18 7.23 -1.32 -3.37
CA GLY A 18 6.61 -0.73 -4.55
C GLY A 18 7.56 0.16 -5.34
N SER A 19 7.32 0.28 -6.65
CA SER A 19 7.98 1.30 -7.47
C SER A 19 7.57 2.70 -7.03
N SER A 20 8.54 3.62 -6.86
CA SER A 20 8.32 5.01 -6.48
C SER A 20 7.69 5.85 -7.61
N THR A 21 6.48 5.49 -8.00
CA THR A 21 5.67 6.15 -9.04
C THR A 21 4.43 6.76 -8.41
N ALA A 22 3.91 7.85 -8.98
CA ALA A 22 2.83 8.63 -8.39
C ALA A 22 1.64 7.79 -7.86
N PRO A 23 1.07 6.84 -8.63
CA PRO A 23 -0.08 6.05 -8.15
C PRO A 23 0.25 5.15 -6.95
N VAL A 24 1.51 4.73 -6.79
CA VAL A 24 1.95 3.90 -5.67
C VAL A 24 2.18 4.78 -4.44
N THR A 25 2.79 5.95 -4.62
CA THR A 25 3.09 6.89 -3.51
C THR A 25 1.85 7.56 -2.93
N GLU A 26 0.72 7.52 -3.64
CA GLU A 26 -0.59 7.93 -3.09
C GLU A 26 -1.09 7.00 -1.97
N VAL A 27 -0.63 5.74 -1.94
CA VAL A 27 -1.05 4.71 -0.96
C VAL A 27 0.08 4.31 -0.02
N ILE A 28 1.28 4.13 -0.57
CA ILE A 28 2.48 3.77 0.20
C ILE A 28 3.24 5.02 0.61
N GLN A 29 3.44 5.17 1.91
CA GLN A 29 4.36 6.10 2.52
C GLN A 29 5.63 5.34 2.96
N GLU A 30 6.77 5.77 2.41
CA GLU A 30 8.09 5.17 2.67
C GLU A 30 8.35 4.98 4.17
N GLY A 31 8.64 3.74 4.57
CA GLY A 31 9.01 3.40 5.94
C GLY A 31 7.87 3.52 6.96
N VAL A 32 6.62 3.68 6.51
CA VAL A 32 5.44 3.72 7.39
C VAL A 32 4.56 2.50 7.16
N ASN A 33 4.14 2.25 5.93
CA ASN A 33 3.20 1.17 5.59
C ASN A 33 3.65 0.34 4.37
N GLY A 34 4.91 0.50 3.99
CA GLY A 34 5.54 -0.14 2.85
C GLY A 34 6.90 0.49 2.57
N LEU A 35 7.56 0.00 1.53
CA LEU A 35 8.84 0.53 1.05
C LEU A 35 8.72 0.90 -0.43
N LEU A 36 9.52 1.87 -0.83
CA LEU A 36 9.61 2.40 -2.18
C LEU A 36 11.02 2.21 -2.73
N VAL A 37 11.08 1.95 -4.03
CA VAL A 37 12.34 1.78 -4.77
C VAL A 37 12.19 2.32 -6.20
N ASP A 38 13.31 2.72 -6.81
CA ASP A 38 13.33 3.00 -8.24
C ASP A 38 13.16 1.71 -9.04
N PHE A 39 12.09 1.65 -9.84
CA PHE A 39 11.74 0.49 -10.66
C PHE A 39 12.83 0.12 -11.67
N PHE A 40 13.60 1.11 -12.14
CA PHE A 40 14.60 0.91 -13.17
C PHE A 40 15.97 0.51 -12.62
N SER A 41 16.08 0.29 -11.30
CA SER A 41 17.31 -0.14 -10.64
C SER A 41 17.18 -1.55 -10.06
N PRO A 42 17.53 -2.60 -10.83
CA PRO A 42 17.53 -3.98 -10.33
C PRO A 42 18.38 -4.17 -9.08
N THR A 43 19.54 -3.50 -9.00
CA THR A 43 20.42 -3.55 -7.83
C THR A 43 19.73 -2.96 -6.60
N ALA A 44 19.09 -1.79 -6.72
CA ALA A 44 18.38 -1.21 -5.57
C ALA A 44 17.19 -2.07 -5.12
N ILE A 45 16.51 -2.76 -6.05
CA ILE A 45 15.47 -3.72 -5.72
C ILE A 45 16.05 -4.88 -4.90
N ALA A 46 17.17 -5.46 -5.35
CA ALA A 46 17.84 -6.55 -4.63
C ALA A 46 18.29 -6.12 -3.23
N ASP A 47 18.96 -4.97 -3.11
CA ASP A 47 19.43 -4.43 -1.83
C ASP A 47 18.28 -4.21 -0.85
N ARG A 48 17.13 -3.70 -1.33
CA ARG A 48 15.92 -3.55 -0.50
C ARG A 48 15.34 -4.88 -0.07
N VAL A 49 15.35 -5.90 -0.92
CA VAL A 49 14.89 -7.24 -0.55
C VAL A 49 15.78 -7.83 0.55
N ASP A 50 17.09 -7.67 0.46
CA ASP A 50 18.02 -8.08 1.53
C ASP A 50 17.75 -7.30 2.83
N GLU A 51 17.53 -5.98 2.74
CA GLU A 51 17.17 -5.12 3.88
C GLU A 51 15.89 -5.62 4.58
N ILE A 52 14.90 -6.05 3.81
CA ILE A 52 13.63 -6.60 4.31
C ILE A 52 13.88 -7.85 5.16
N PHE A 53 14.65 -8.80 4.65
CA PHE A 53 14.92 -10.05 5.36
C PHE A 53 15.84 -9.85 6.58
N ALA A 54 16.70 -8.85 6.56
CA ALA A 54 17.59 -8.53 7.68
C ALA A 54 16.88 -7.90 8.89
N HIS A 55 15.69 -7.31 8.72
CA HIS A 55 15.02 -6.51 9.77
C HIS A 55 13.58 -6.96 10.07
N PRO A 56 13.33 -8.22 10.47
CA PRO A 56 11.99 -8.80 10.57
C PRO A 56 11.05 -8.05 11.52
N SER A 57 11.55 -7.57 12.68
CA SER A 57 10.74 -6.80 13.63
C SER A 57 10.25 -5.48 13.04
N ARG A 58 11.15 -4.72 12.38
CA ARG A 58 10.77 -3.48 11.69
C ARG A 58 9.76 -3.75 10.57
N MET A 59 9.94 -4.84 9.83
CA MET A 59 9.00 -5.23 8.76
C MET A 59 7.63 -5.65 9.30
N ALA A 60 7.57 -6.20 10.52
CA ALA A 60 6.31 -6.54 11.17
C ALA A 60 5.48 -5.27 11.47
N ASP A 61 6.12 -4.20 11.93
CA ASP A 61 5.46 -2.91 12.17
C ASP A 61 4.88 -2.33 10.87
N LEU A 62 5.67 -2.33 9.79
CA LEU A 62 5.22 -1.87 8.47
C LEU A 62 4.04 -2.68 7.93
N ARG A 63 4.05 -4.00 8.12
CA ARG A 63 2.97 -4.92 7.72
C ARG A 63 1.67 -4.64 8.47
N ALA A 64 1.76 -4.37 9.77
CA ALA A 64 0.60 -4.01 10.58
C ALA A 64 0.00 -2.68 10.10
N ALA A 65 0.85 -1.66 9.89
CA ALA A 65 0.42 -0.36 9.36
C ALA A 65 -0.17 -0.44 7.95
N ALA A 66 0.39 -1.29 7.07
CA ALA A 66 -0.15 -1.56 5.74
C ALA A 66 -1.60 -2.05 5.81
N ARG A 67 -1.86 -3.04 6.67
CA ARG A 67 -3.21 -3.58 6.87
C ARG A 67 -4.15 -2.54 7.45
N GLU A 68 -3.71 -1.81 8.47
CA GLU A 68 -4.52 -0.78 9.11
C GLU A 68 -4.96 0.29 8.11
N ILE A 69 -4.05 0.78 7.26
CA ILE A 69 -4.39 1.80 6.24
C ILE A 69 -5.41 1.27 5.23
N ILE A 70 -5.28 0.03 4.77
CA ILE A 70 -6.27 -0.55 3.84
C ILE A 70 -7.64 -0.68 4.50
N GLN A 71 -7.71 -1.19 5.74
CA GLN A 71 -8.97 -1.33 6.47
C GLN A 71 -9.60 0.02 6.84
N THR A 72 -8.80 1.07 7.05
CA THR A 72 -9.32 2.39 7.42
C THR A 72 -9.77 3.19 6.21
N ARG A 73 -9.03 3.17 5.11
CA ARG A 73 -9.27 4.05 3.95
C ARG A 73 -9.89 3.37 2.73
N TYR A 74 -9.71 2.07 2.55
CA TYR A 74 -10.06 1.36 1.32
C TYR A 74 -11.03 0.19 1.56
N ASP A 75 -11.63 0.10 2.75
CA ASP A 75 -12.62 -0.92 3.08
C ASP A 75 -13.93 -0.67 2.31
N LEU A 76 -14.31 -1.65 1.49
CA LEU A 76 -15.52 -1.61 0.67
C LEU A 76 -16.79 -1.37 1.51
N ALA A 77 -16.87 -1.96 2.70
CA ALA A 77 -18.04 -1.81 3.58
C ALA A 77 -18.21 -0.34 4.02
N LYS A 78 -17.13 0.44 4.06
CA LYS A 78 -17.15 1.87 4.38
C LYS A 78 -17.37 2.74 3.13
N LEU A 79 -16.72 2.39 2.03
CA LEU A 79 -16.72 3.22 0.82
C LEU A 79 -17.97 3.05 -0.04
N LEU A 80 -18.52 1.84 -0.15
CA LEU A 80 -19.69 1.59 -1.00
C LEU A 80 -20.90 2.45 -0.62
N PRO A 81 -21.28 2.60 0.67
CA PRO A 81 -22.37 3.52 1.04
C PRO A 81 -22.09 4.98 0.64
N GLN A 82 -20.85 5.45 0.78
CA GLN A 82 -20.46 6.81 0.40
C GLN A 82 -20.55 7.02 -1.10
N HIS A 83 -20.06 6.06 -1.89
CA HIS A 83 -20.18 6.11 -3.35
C HIS A 83 -21.63 6.09 -3.81
N LEU A 84 -22.48 5.25 -3.20
CA LEU A 84 -23.91 5.21 -3.53
C LEU A 84 -24.60 6.54 -3.18
N HIS A 85 -24.28 7.11 -2.02
CA HIS A 85 -24.78 8.43 -1.64
C HIS A 85 -24.37 9.51 -2.64
N TRP A 86 -23.09 9.57 -3.05
CA TRP A 86 -22.64 10.52 -4.07
C TRP A 86 -23.36 10.36 -5.41
N ILE A 87 -23.61 9.12 -5.85
CA ILE A 87 -24.34 8.85 -7.10
C ILE A 87 -25.82 9.27 -6.98
N GLN A 88 -26.44 9.05 -5.81
CA GLN A 88 -27.85 9.33 -5.57
C GLN A 88 -28.13 10.82 -5.36
N ASP A 89 -27.22 11.53 -4.71
CA ASP A 89 -27.37 12.94 -4.37
C ASP A 89 -27.24 13.88 -5.57
N GLY A 90 -26.77 13.38 -6.72
CA GLY A 90 -26.69 14.13 -7.98
C GLY A 90 -25.81 15.38 -7.94
N SER A 91 -25.02 15.55 -6.87
CA SER A 91 -24.14 16.68 -6.66
C SER A 91 -22.86 16.49 -7.48
N CYS A 92 -22.88 17.03 -8.70
CA CYS A 92 -21.71 17.33 -9.51
C CYS A 92 -21.46 18.84 -9.42
#